data_AF-A0A6N4XVB6-F1
#
_entry.id   AF-A0A6N4XVB6-F1
#
_cell.length_a   1.000
_cell.length_b   1.000
_cell.length_c   1.000
_cell.angle_alpha   90.00
_cell.angle_beta   90.00
_cell.angle_gamma   90.00
#
_symmetry.space_group_name_H-M   'P 1'
#
loop_
_entity.id
_entity.type
_entity.pdbx_description
1 polymer ?
#
loop_
_entity_poly.entity_id
_entity_poly.type
_entity_poly.pdbx_seq_one_letter_code
_entity_poly.pdbx_strand_id
1 'polypeptide(L)'
;MILKSKYLVLLFATIFFLLLGIQVYFMYKTYQVKEREIYRTVHQGLTSYTDKLEEVTGVKKDDTDDLLQKLFISYHNKEISKKDFLDYFEKNRKNTQAPLSNYVDSRFKKEGYKIAAKIEYYSIVFIPDSTRLIDKPIVLYETKNKVENPGISSSGKWITSSSVTSLENSTIKKDNSFLIKSKTDFEILNIKSIIFKELILLFTCCIILLISVLML
;
A
#
# COMPACT_ATOMS: atom_id res chain seq x y z
N MET A 1 -58.16 -16.30 23.25
CA MET A 1 -56.84 -16.93 23.03
C MET A 1 -56.08 -16.36 21.83
N ILE A 2 -56.75 -16.08 20.70
CA ILE A 2 -56.12 -15.55 19.47
C ILE A 2 -55.51 -14.13 19.61
N LEU A 3 -56.12 -13.21 20.38
CA LEU A 3 -55.56 -11.86 20.57
C LEU A 3 -54.21 -11.88 21.33
N LYS A 4 -54.10 -12.69 22.40
CA LYS A 4 -52.84 -12.87 23.16
C LYS A 4 -51.73 -13.46 22.30
N SER A 5 -52.07 -14.37 21.38
CA SER A 5 -51.14 -14.99 20.43
C SER A 5 -50.58 -13.98 19.43
N LYS A 6 -51.40 -13.06 18.89
CA LYS A 6 -50.90 -12.02 17.95
C LYS A 6 -49.84 -11.10 18.56
N TYR A 7 -50.03 -10.67 19.80
CA TYR A 7 -49.03 -9.85 20.50
C TYR A 7 -47.75 -10.64 20.83
N LEU A 8 -47.86 -11.92 21.17
CA LEU A 8 -46.70 -12.79 21.39
C LEU A 8 -45.88 -13.01 20.12
N VAL A 9 -46.55 -13.28 18.98
CA VAL A 9 -45.88 -13.45 17.67
C VAL A 9 -45.21 -12.14 17.24
N LEU A 10 -45.87 -10.99 17.43
CA LEU A 10 -45.29 -9.68 17.13
C LEU A 10 -44.05 -9.40 18.00
N LEU A 11 -44.13 -9.69 19.31
CA LEU A 11 -43.02 -9.50 20.24
C LEU A 11 -41.84 -10.41 19.90
N PHE A 12 -42.11 -11.70 19.61
CA PHE A 12 -41.09 -12.64 19.14
C PHE A 12 -40.42 -12.14 17.86
N ALA A 13 -41.19 -11.76 16.84
CA ALA A 13 -40.65 -11.25 15.59
C ALA A 13 -39.78 -10.00 15.82
N THR A 14 -40.22 -9.08 16.66
CA THR A 14 -39.47 -7.85 16.99
C THR A 14 -38.12 -8.19 17.63
N ILE A 15 -38.10 -9.09 18.61
CA ILE A 15 -36.86 -9.53 19.28
C ILE A 15 -35.97 -10.31 18.32
N PHE A 16 -36.55 -11.15 17.46
CA PHE A 16 -35.81 -11.91 16.46
C PHE A 16 -35.13 -11.01 15.43
N PHE A 17 -35.82 -9.98 14.92
CA PHE A 17 -35.22 -8.99 14.02
C PHE A 17 -34.11 -8.18 14.70
N LEU A 18 -34.29 -7.85 15.99
CA LEU A 18 -33.25 -7.19 16.77
C LEU A 18 -32.02 -8.10 16.93
N LEU A 19 -32.21 -9.39 17.22
CA LEU A 19 -31.13 -10.39 17.26
C LEU A 19 -30.43 -10.53 15.92
N LEU A 20 -31.18 -10.61 14.82
CA LEU A 20 -30.65 -10.67 13.47
C LEU A 20 -29.78 -9.44 13.18
N GLY A 21 -30.28 -8.24 13.54
CA GLY A 21 -29.53 -7.00 13.40
C GLY A 21 -28.21 -7.00 14.17
N ILE A 22 -28.22 -7.47 15.43
CA ILE A 22 -27.00 -7.60 16.25
C ILE A 22 -26.02 -8.59 15.61
N GLN A 23 -26.49 -9.75 15.14
CA GLN A 23 -25.62 -10.74 14.51
C GLN A 23 -24.98 -10.24 13.22
N VAL A 24 -25.77 -9.60 12.34
CA VAL A 24 -25.24 -8.99 11.11
C VAL A 24 -24.21 -7.91 11.43
N TYR A 25 -24.49 -7.07 12.42
CA TYR A 25 -23.52 -6.06 12.89
C TYR A 25 -22.23 -6.70 13.42
N PHE A 26 -22.35 -7.75 14.23
CA PHE A 26 -21.20 -8.49 14.76
C PHE A 26 -20.37 -9.13 13.65
N MET A 27 -21.01 -9.76 12.65
CA MET A 27 -20.33 -10.33 11.48
C MET A 27 -19.57 -9.25 10.70
N TYR A 28 -20.21 -8.11 10.46
CA TYR A 28 -19.60 -6.98 9.75
C TYR A 28 -18.39 -6.41 10.51
N LYS A 29 -18.50 -6.21 11.82
CA LYS A 29 -17.38 -5.75 12.65
C LYS A 29 -16.25 -6.77 12.68
N THR A 30 -16.56 -8.06 12.75
CA THR A 30 -15.56 -9.13 12.73
C THR A 30 -14.81 -9.16 11.41
N TYR A 31 -15.53 -9.00 10.28
CA TYR A 31 -14.93 -8.84 8.95
C TYR A 31 -13.93 -7.67 8.93
N GLN A 32 -14.33 -6.48 9.39
CA GLN A 32 -13.46 -5.29 9.40
C GLN A 32 -12.19 -5.48 10.25
N VAL A 33 -12.34 -6.11 11.43
CA VAL A 33 -11.21 -6.38 12.32
C VAL A 33 -10.23 -7.34 11.64
N LYS A 34 -10.74 -8.40 11.01
CA LYS A 34 -9.90 -9.36 10.26
C LYS A 34 -9.22 -8.75 9.06
N GLU A 35 -9.92 -7.92 8.29
CA GLU A 35 -9.32 -7.17 7.19
C GLU A 35 -8.12 -6.33 7.66
N ARG A 36 -8.31 -5.56 8.73
CA ARG A 36 -7.24 -4.73 9.31
C ARG A 36 -6.07 -5.56 9.84
N GLU A 37 -6.34 -6.70 10.47
CA GLU A 37 -5.32 -7.60 10.99
C GLU A 37 -4.43 -8.16 9.86
N ILE A 38 -5.04 -8.65 8.78
CA ILE A 38 -4.33 -9.17 7.61
C ILE A 38 -3.47 -8.07 6.98
N TYR A 39 -4.06 -6.88 6.77
CA TYR A 39 -3.33 -5.74 6.23
C TYR A 39 -2.15 -5.34 7.13
N ARG A 40 -2.29 -5.33 8.45
CA ARG A 40 -1.19 -5.07 9.38
C ARG A 40 -0.06 -6.09 9.22
N THR A 41 -0.37 -7.38 9.10
CA THR A 41 0.62 -8.44 8.89
C THR A 41 1.37 -8.25 7.57
N VAL A 42 0.65 -7.94 6.49
CA VAL A 42 1.22 -7.66 5.17
C VAL A 42 2.12 -6.43 5.23
N HIS A 43 1.66 -5.35 5.86
CA HIS A 43 2.47 -4.14 6.05
C HIS A 43 3.77 -4.45 6.78
N GLN A 44 3.71 -5.10 7.95
CA GLN A 44 4.91 -5.47 8.72
C GLN A 44 5.86 -6.37 7.93
N GLY A 45 5.34 -7.30 7.13
CA GLY A 45 6.15 -8.14 6.25
C GLY A 45 6.86 -7.35 5.14
N LEU A 46 6.22 -6.29 4.62
CA LEU A 46 6.70 -5.47 3.51
C LEU A 46 7.47 -4.21 3.92
N THR A 47 7.32 -3.72 5.14
CA THR A 47 8.14 -2.60 5.65
C THR A 47 9.62 -2.96 5.61
N SER A 48 9.96 -4.22 5.94
CA SER A 48 11.33 -4.74 5.81
C SER A 48 11.83 -4.82 4.36
N TYR A 49 10.92 -4.76 3.40
CA TYR A 49 11.21 -4.87 1.97
C TYR A 49 11.39 -3.51 1.29
N THR A 50 10.68 -2.46 1.70
CA THR A 50 10.98 -1.10 1.21
C THR A 50 12.39 -0.66 1.56
N ASP A 51 12.89 -1.08 2.73
CA ASP A 51 14.26 -0.79 3.16
C ASP A 51 15.32 -1.66 2.45
N LYS A 52 14.88 -2.77 1.83
CA LYS A 52 15.73 -3.76 1.13
C LYS A 52 15.45 -3.85 -0.36
N LEU A 53 14.63 -2.94 -0.89
CA LEU A 53 14.20 -2.98 -2.29
C LEU A 53 15.40 -2.78 -3.22
N GLU A 54 16.36 -1.97 -2.80
CA GLU A 54 17.68 -1.80 -3.44
C GLU A 54 18.50 -3.10 -3.44
N GLU A 55 18.54 -3.80 -2.30
CA GLU A 55 19.23 -5.10 -2.16
C GLU A 55 18.61 -6.20 -3.02
N VAL A 56 17.27 -6.25 -3.10
CA VAL A 56 16.52 -7.27 -3.86
C VAL A 56 16.46 -6.95 -5.35
N THR A 57 16.52 -5.67 -5.74
CA THR A 57 16.65 -5.26 -7.15
C THR A 57 18.08 -5.31 -7.66
N GLY A 58 19.06 -5.61 -6.78
CA GLY A 58 20.47 -5.75 -7.12
C GLY A 58 21.18 -4.42 -7.37
N VAL A 59 20.59 -3.29 -6.94
CA VAL A 59 21.17 -1.97 -7.09
C VAL A 59 21.86 -1.59 -5.78
N LYS A 60 23.18 -1.37 -5.82
CA LYS A 60 23.96 -1.03 -4.62
C LYS A 60 23.50 0.32 -4.06
N LYS A 61 23.39 0.40 -2.74
CA LYS A 61 22.91 1.58 -1.99
C LYS A 61 23.72 2.85 -2.30
N ASP A 62 25.04 2.74 -2.33
CA ASP A 62 25.95 3.86 -2.61
C ASP A 62 25.86 4.37 -4.06
N ASP A 63 25.48 3.51 -5.02
CA ASP A 63 25.34 3.94 -6.42
C ASP A 63 23.96 4.57 -6.68
N THR A 64 22.90 4.13 -6.00
CA THR A 64 21.51 4.52 -6.35
C THR A 64 21.17 5.93 -5.87
N ASP A 65 21.52 6.27 -4.63
CA ASP A 65 21.26 7.59 -4.07
C ASP A 65 22.06 8.67 -4.82
N ASP A 66 23.32 8.37 -5.13
CA ASP A 66 24.18 9.20 -5.97
C ASP A 66 23.64 9.34 -7.40
N LEU A 67 23.12 8.27 -8.00
CA LEU A 67 22.55 8.29 -9.35
C LEU A 67 21.23 9.07 -9.41
N LEU A 68 20.32 8.88 -8.46
CA LEU A 68 19.06 9.62 -8.38
C LEU A 68 19.33 11.10 -8.13
N GLN A 69 20.27 11.40 -7.25
CA GLN A 69 20.67 12.78 -6.99
C GLN A 69 21.30 13.43 -8.22
N LYS A 70 22.23 12.76 -8.91
CA LYS A 70 22.81 13.22 -10.18
C LYS A 70 21.71 13.45 -11.21
N LEU A 71 20.74 12.54 -11.32
CA LEU A 71 19.59 12.67 -12.21
C LEU A 71 18.76 13.93 -11.89
N PHE A 72 18.48 14.20 -10.61
CA PHE A 72 17.76 15.39 -10.17
C PHE A 72 18.53 16.68 -10.50
N ILE A 73 19.84 16.69 -10.24
CA ILE A 73 20.71 17.84 -10.54
C ILE A 73 20.75 18.11 -12.04
N SER A 74 21.01 17.08 -12.85
CA SER A 74 21.08 17.23 -14.31
C SER A 74 19.75 17.67 -14.91
N TYR A 75 18.62 17.17 -14.40
CA TYR A 75 17.31 17.64 -14.85
C TYR A 75 17.04 19.09 -14.41
N HIS A 76 17.35 19.43 -13.16
CA HIS A 76 17.19 20.79 -12.63
C HIS A 76 18.04 21.81 -13.40
N ASN A 77 19.29 21.45 -13.72
CA ASN A 77 20.22 22.27 -14.50
C ASN A 77 19.90 22.30 -16.01
N LYS A 78 18.85 21.58 -16.46
CA LYS A 78 18.45 21.45 -17.87
C LYS A 78 19.50 20.76 -18.76
N GLU A 79 20.36 19.94 -18.16
CA GLU A 79 21.33 19.11 -18.88
C GLU A 79 20.64 17.92 -19.58
N ILE A 80 19.52 17.45 -19.03
CA ILE A 80 18.67 16.41 -19.62
C ILE A 80 17.24 16.90 -19.83
N SER A 81 16.55 16.31 -20.81
CA SER A 81 15.16 16.67 -21.06
C SER A 81 14.20 16.03 -20.05
N LYS A 82 12.97 16.56 -19.95
CA LYS A 82 11.89 15.93 -19.16
C LYS A 82 11.60 14.51 -19.62
N LYS A 83 11.77 14.22 -20.91
CA LYS A 83 11.57 12.87 -21.44
C LYS A 83 12.63 11.92 -20.90
N ASP A 84 13.90 12.30 -20.96
CA ASP A 84 15.01 11.47 -20.46
C ASP A 84 14.89 11.23 -18.95
N PHE A 85 14.46 12.27 -18.22
CA PHE A 85 14.18 12.18 -16.79
C PHE A 85 13.10 11.13 -16.47
N LEU A 86 11.98 11.14 -17.20
CA LEU A 86 10.88 10.19 -16.99
C LEU A 86 11.23 8.78 -17.49
N ASP A 87 11.98 8.67 -18.59
CA ASP A 87 12.39 7.40 -19.19
C ASP A 87 13.28 6.59 -18.23
N TYR A 88 14.08 7.26 -17.38
CA TYR A 88 14.85 6.59 -16.32
C TYR A 88 13.94 5.77 -15.39
N PHE A 89 12.88 6.40 -14.85
CA PHE A 89 11.96 5.74 -13.93
C PHE A 89 11.13 4.66 -14.63
N GLU A 90 10.71 4.92 -15.87
CA GLU A 90 9.97 3.94 -16.66
C GLU A 90 10.78 2.68 -16.94
N LYS A 91 12.05 2.84 -17.29
CA LYS A 91 12.99 1.74 -17.52
C LYS A 91 13.26 0.98 -16.22
N ASN A 92 13.51 1.70 -15.13
CA ASN A 92 13.71 1.08 -13.82
C ASN A 92 12.49 0.26 -13.39
N ARG A 93 11.29 0.82 -13.52
CA ARG A 93 10.02 0.15 -13.20
C ARG A 93 9.87 -1.16 -13.98
N LYS A 94 10.10 -1.13 -15.30
CA LYS A 94 9.98 -2.34 -16.15
C LYS A 94 10.98 -3.42 -15.76
N ASN A 95 12.21 -3.03 -15.45
CA ASN A 95 13.28 -3.97 -15.08
C ASN A 95 13.04 -4.60 -13.70
N THR A 96 12.45 -3.84 -12.78
CA THR A 96 12.28 -4.29 -11.39
C THR A 96 10.92 -4.94 -11.11
N GLN A 97 9.93 -4.77 -12.01
CA GLN A 97 8.58 -5.30 -11.85
C GLN A 97 8.54 -6.82 -11.61
N ALA A 98 9.26 -7.61 -12.41
CA ALA A 98 9.23 -9.07 -12.27
C ALA A 98 9.93 -9.57 -10.99
N PRO A 99 11.17 -9.15 -10.67
CA PRO A 99 11.80 -9.46 -9.38
C PRO A 99 10.95 -9.07 -8.18
N LEU A 100 10.38 -7.86 -8.20
CA LEU A 100 9.49 -7.36 -7.16
C LEU A 100 8.26 -8.25 -6.96
N SER A 101 7.57 -8.58 -8.06
CA SER A 101 6.38 -9.44 -8.00
C SER A 101 6.71 -10.82 -7.45
N ASN A 102 7.80 -11.42 -7.92
CA ASN A 102 8.22 -12.74 -7.47
C ASN A 102 8.59 -12.74 -5.98
N TYR A 103 9.26 -11.67 -5.50
CA TYR A 103 9.57 -11.52 -4.08
C TYR A 103 8.29 -11.47 -3.24
N VAL A 104 7.36 -10.58 -3.61
CA VAL A 104 6.10 -10.40 -2.90
C VAL A 104 5.28 -11.69 -2.90
N ASP A 105 5.11 -12.33 -4.06
CA ASP A 105 4.36 -13.58 -4.19
C ASP A 105 4.99 -14.72 -3.38
N SER A 106 6.32 -14.82 -3.36
CA SER A 106 7.02 -15.86 -2.59
C SER A 106 6.86 -15.69 -1.08
N ARG A 107 6.86 -14.45 -0.60
CA ARG A 107 6.76 -14.10 0.82
C ARG A 107 5.41 -14.51 1.40
N PHE A 108 4.33 -14.33 0.63
CA PHE A 108 2.96 -14.56 1.08
C PHE A 108 2.30 -15.80 0.46
N LYS A 109 3.13 -16.70 -0.10
CA LYS A 109 2.67 -17.93 -0.74
C LYS A 109 1.97 -18.88 0.23
N LYS A 110 2.40 -18.91 1.51
CA LYS A 110 1.82 -19.79 2.53
C LYS A 110 0.42 -19.35 2.93
N GLU A 111 0.23 -18.04 3.01
CA GLU A 111 -1.01 -17.38 3.35
C GLU A 111 -1.97 -17.31 2.14
N GLY A 112 -1.44 -17.47 0.94
CA GLY A 112 -2.19 -17.45 -0.32
C GLY A 112 -2.63 -16.04 -0.72
N TYR A 113 -1.94 -15.00 -0.25
CA TYR A 113 -2.28 -13.61 -0.55
C TYR A 113 -1.78 -13.22 -1.93
N LYS A 114 -2.64 -12.59 -2.72
CA LYS A 114 -2.28 -11.98 -4.01
C LYS A 114 -2.10 -10.49 -3.78
N ILE A 115 -0.85 -10.05 -3.69
CA ILE A 115 -0.54 -8.66 -3.32
C ILE A 115 -0.20 -7.86 -4.57
N ALA A 116 -0.73 -6.65 -4.62
CA ALA A 116 -0.30 -5.60 -5.50
C ALA A 116 0.40 -4.52 -4.66
N ALA A 117 1.53 -4.01 -5.14
CA ALA A 117 2.29 -2.96 -4.51
C ALA A 117 2.71 -1.91 -5.53
N LYS A 118 2.64 -0.64 -5.13
CA LYS A 118 3.05 0.51 -5.94
C LYS A 118 3.79 1.52 -5.07
N ILE A 119 4.98 1.94 -5.50
CA ILE A 119 5.75 3.01 -4.88
C ILE A 119 5.87 4.16 -5.87
N GLU A 120 5.48 5.36 -5.45
CA GLU A 120 5.51 6.55 -6.27
C GLU A 120 6.14 7.74 -5.55
N TYR A 121 6.86 8.59 -6.27
CA TYR A 121 7.22 9.93 -5.82
C TYR A 121 6.12 10.88 -6.27
N TYR A 122 5.42 11.47 -5.32
CA TYR A 122 4.37 12.45 -5.60
C TYR A 122 4.87 13.90 -5.51
N SER A 123 6.08 14.10 -4.98
CA SER A 123 6.72 15.42 -4.90
C SER A 123 8.24 15.30 -4.88
N ILE A 124 8.90 16.10 -5.71
CA ILE A 124 10.35 16.31 -5.71
C ILE A 124 10.59 17.81 -5.81
N VAL A 125 11.20 18.41 -4.78
CA VAL A 125 11.38 19.86 -4.66
C VAL A 125 12.85 20.17 -4.44
N PHE A 126 13.42 21.03 -5.28
CA PHE A 126 14.73 21.61 -5.03
C PHE A 126 14.62 22.62 -3.88
N ILE A 127 15.33 22.38 -2.78
CA ILE A 127 15.18 23.15 -1.54
C ILE A 127 15.65 24.61 -1.71
N PRO A 128 16.79 24.92 -2.35
CA PRO A 128 17.33 26.28 -2.40
C PRO A 128 16.39 27.34 -2.99
N ASP A 129 15.58 26.99 -3.98
CA ASP A 129 14.65 27.93 -4.64
C ASP A 129 13.19 27.43 -4.68
N SER A 130 12.89 26.30 -4.01
CA SER A 130 11.57 25.67 -3.99
C SER A 130 11.03 25.21 -5.35
N THR A 131 11.88 25.04 -6.37
CA THR A 131 11.47 24.56 -7.69
C THR A 131 10.97 23.13 -7.63
N ARG A 132 9.81 22.85 -8.24
CA ARG A 132 9.25 21.50 -8.36
C ARG A 132 9.80 20.82 -9.61
N LEU A 133 10.35 19.61 -9.45
CA LEU A 133 10.86 18.82 -10.58
C LEU A 133 9.75 18.03 -11.27
N ILE A 134 8.66 17.73 -10.56
CA ILE A 134 7.56 16.90 -11.08
C ILE A 134 6.20 17.55 -10.82
N ASP A 135 5.33 17.46 -11.83
CA ASP A 135 3.94 17.96 -11.76
C ASP A 135 2.94 16.84 -11.45
N LYS A 136 3.33 15.59 -11.75
CA LYS A 136 2.52 14.38 -11.58
C LYS A 136 3.34 13.33 -10.84
N PRO A 137 2.70 12.45 -10.07
CA PRO A 137 3.40 11.34 -9.43
C PRO A 137 4.13 10.47 -10.45
N ILE A 138 5.36 10.08 -10.11
CA ILE A 138 6.18 9.15 -10.89
C ILE A 138 6.21 7.82 -10.16
N VAL A 139 5.87 6.74 -10.86
CA VAL A 139 5.92 5.38 -10.31
C VAL A 139 7.35 4.87 -10.41
N LEU A 140 7.92 4.48 -9.27
CA LEU A 140 9.26 3.90 -9.18
C LEU A 140 9.24 2.40 -9.33
N TYR A 141 8.32 1.78 -8.58
CA TYR A 141 8.22 0.34 -8.45
C TYR A 141 6.75 -0.04 -8.48
N GLU A 142 6.45 -1.09 -9.22
CA GLU A 142 5.09 -1.61 -9.35
C GLU A 142 5.16 -3.12 -9.58
N THR A 143 4.33 -3.89 -8.88
CA THR A 143 4.18 -5.32 -9.15
C THR A 143 3.48 -5.57 -10.50
N LYS A 144 3.46 -6.81 -10.97
CA LYS A 144 2.69 -7.23 -12.16
C LYS A 144 1.20 -6.99 -11.96
N ASN A 145 0.71 -7.32 -10.77
CA ASN A 145 -0.62 -6.95 -10.31
C ASN A 145 -0.65 -5.45 -10.01
N LYS A 146 -1.68 -4.75 -10.47
CA LYS A 146 -1.82 -3.31 -10.27
C LYS A 146 -2.63 -3.01 -9.03
N VAL A 147 -2.31 -1.89 -8.38
CA VAL A 147 -3.09 -1.36 -7.27
C VAL A 147 -4.23 -0.52 -7.84
N GLU A 148 -5.46 -0.91 -7.55
CA GLU A 148 -6.69 -0.17 -7.90
C GLU A 148 -7.27 0.50 -6.66
N ASN A 149 -7.38 -0.23 -5.55
CA ASN A 149 -7.97 0.21 -4.29
C ASN A 149 -7.01 -0.07 -3.13
N PRO A 150 -6.13 0.86 -2.77
CA PRO A 150 -5.14 0.63 -1.73
C PRO A 150 -5.83 0.41 -0.38
N GLY A 151 -5.62 -0.78 0.21
CA GLY A 151 -6.08 -1.06 1.57
C GLY A 151 -5.15 -0.49 2.63
N ILE A 152 -3.87 -0.27 2.29
CA ILE A 152 -2.92 0.49 3.09
C ILE A 152 -2.17 1.46 2.19
N SER A 153 -1.94 2.64 2.72
CA SER A 153 -1.05 3.62 2.14
C SER A 153 -0.11 4.16 3.21
N SER A 154 1.20 4.14 2.94
CA SER A 154 2.20 4.80 3.76
C SER A 154 2.89 5.91 2.97
N SER A 155 3.25 6.99 3.65
CA SER A 155 3.97 8.11 3.04
C SER A 155 5.34 8.29 3.68
N GLY A 156 6.36 8.46 2.85
CA GLY A 156 7.73 8.77 3.27
C GLY A 156 8.11 10.21 2.91
N LYS A 157 9.03 10.80 3.69
CA LYS A 157 9.65 12.09 3.42
C LYS A 157 11.13 11.98 3.74
N TRP A 158 11.99 12.27 2.77
CA TRP A 158 13.44 12.23 2.95
C TRP A 158 14.11 13.36 2.14
N ILE A 159 15.34 13.69 2.51
CA ILE A 159 16.15 14.74 1.88
C ILE A 159 17.42 14.09 1.34
N THR A 160 17.81 14.45 0.13
CA THR A 160 19.14 14.16 -0.42
C THR A 160 19.89 15.45 -0.65
N SER A 161 21.14 15.53 -0.19
CA SER A 161 22.01 16.71 -0.30
C SER A 161 23.38 16.30 -0.82
N SER A 162 23.99 17.11 -1.70
CA SER A 162 25.35 16.88 -2.18
C SER A 162 26.15 18.16 -2.04
N SER A 163 27.33 18.03 -1.43
CA SER A 163 28.38 19.03 -1.48
C SER A 163 29.35 18.65 -2.59
N VAL A 164 29.29 19.37 -3.72
CA VAL A 164 30.33 19.24 -4.76
C VAL A 164 31.51 20.12 -4.34
N THR A 165 32.61 19.52 -3.91
CA THR A 165 33.87 20.23 -3.67
C THR A 165 34.65 20.29 -4.99
N SER A 166 34.60 21.43 -5.68
CA SER A 166 35.43 21.68 -6.87
C SER A 166 36.81 22.17 -6.45
N LEU A 167 37.84 21.36 -6.73
CA LEU A 167 39.25 21.65 -6.43
C LEU A 167 39.85 22.62 -7.47
N GLU A 168 39.26 23.80 -7.71
CA GLU A 168 39.98 24.81 -8.53
C GLU A 168 39.56 26.28 -8.42
N ASN A 169 38.47 26.68 -7.74
CA ASN A 169 38.23 28.11 -7.49
C ASN A 169 37.32 28.32 -6.27
N SER A 170 37.74 29.27 -5.42
CA SER A 170 37.26 29.55 -4.06
C SER A 170 35.89 30.24 -3.99
N THR A 171 34.87 29.70 -4.66
CA THR A 171 33.47 30.06 -4.42
C THR A 171 32.61 28.82 -4.29
N ILE A 172 32.48 28.33 -3.05
CA ILE A 172 31.51 27.30 -2.69
C ILE A 172 30.12 27.92 -2.83
N LYS A 173 29.38 27.55 -3.88
CA LYS A 173 27.94 27.82 -3.98
C LYS A 173 27.27 26.68 -4.74
N LYS A 174 26.60 25.80 -3.97
CA LYS A 174 25.29 25.18 -4.24
C LYS A 174 25.18 23.93 -3.37
N ASP A 175 24.47 24.05 -2.26
CA ASP A 175 23.99 22.90 -1.51
C ASP A 175 22.84 22.29 -2.33
N ASN A 176 23.16 21.29 -3.17
CA ASN A 176 22.19 20.67 -4.07
C ASN A 176 21.31 19.72 -3.25
N SER A 177 20.30 20.31 -2.63
CA SER A 177 19.41 19.64 -1.69
C SER A 177 18.02 19.48 -2.29
N PHE A 178 17.49 18.25 -2.28
CA PHE A 178 16.16 17.92 -2.77
C PHE A 178 15.32 17.30 -1.66
N LEU A 179 14.07 17.77 -1.55
CA LEU A 179 13.06 17.18 -0.70
C LEU A 179 12.17 16.24 -1.53
N ILE A 180 12.21 14.96 -1.21
CA ILE A 180 11.42 13.92 -1.87
C ILE A 180 10.30 13.48 -0.93
N LYS A 181 9.09 13.37 -1.48
CA LYS A 181 7.98 12.73 -0.80
C LYS A 181 7.49 11.54 -1.61
N SER A 182 7.43 10.39 -0.96
CA SER A 182 7.03 9.11 -1.55
C SER A 182 5.76 8.59 -0.93
N LYS A 183 5.04 7.77 -1.69
CA LYS A 183 3.85 7.05 -1.27
C LYS A 183 4.00 5.59 -1.66
N THR A 184 3.72 4.70 -0.73
CA THR A 184 3.71 3.26 -0.94
C THR A 184 2.30 2.75 -0.67
N ASP A 185 1.69 2.22 -1.72
CA ASP A 185 0.35 1.68 -1.70
C ASP A 185 0.40 0.14 -1.80
N PHE A 186 -0.41 -0.52 -0.97
CA PHE A 186 -0.56 -1.97 -0.97
C PHE A 186 -2.03 -2.38 -1.07
N GLU A 187 -2.29 -3.41 -1.86
CA GLU A 187 -3.60 -4.02 -2.01
C GLU A 187 -3.49 -5.54 -2.00
N ILE A 188 -4.43 -6.20 -1.31
CA ILE A 188 -4.56 -7.65 -1.32
C ILE A 188 -5.77 -7.99 -2.19
N LEU A 189 -5.53 -8.39 -3.44
CA LEU A 189 -6.57 -8.56 -4.46
C LEU A 189 -7.64 -9.58 -4.07
N ASN A 190 -7.27 -10.59 -3.27
CA ASN A 190 -8.17 -11.64 -2.82
C ASN A 190 -8.61 -11.50 -1.35
N ILE A 191 -8.51 -10.30 -0.74
CA ILE A 191 -8.79 -10.06 0.67
C ILE A 191 -10.19 -10.55 1.09
N LYS A 192 -11.22 -10.25 0.29
CA LYS A 192 -12.60 -10.65 0.56
C LYS A 192 -12.74 -12.17 0.65
N SER A 193 -12.10 -12.90 -0.26
CA SER A 193 -12.14 -14.37 -0.29
C SER A 193 -11.38 -14.99 0.88
N ILE A 194 -10.25 -14.39 1.28
CA ILE A 194 -9.45 -14.86 2.41
C ILE A 194 -10.26 -14.73 3.71
N ILE A 195 -10.80 -13.53 3.96
CA ILE A 195 -11.59 -13.29 5.17
C ILE A 195 -12.83 -14.18 5.20
N PHE A 196 -13.52 -14.34 4.07
CA PHE A 196 -14.67 -15.23 3.99
C PHE A 196 -14.30 -16.68 4.34
N LYS A 197 -13.16 -17.18 3.83
CA LYS A 197 -12.68 -18.53 4.15
C LYS A 197 -12.33 -18.70 5.63
N GLU A 198 -11.76 -17.69 6.28
CA GLU A 198 -11.46 -17.72 7.71
C GLU A 198 -12.73 -17.62 8.58
N LEU A 199 -13.73 -16.85 8.16
CA LEU A 199 -14.95 -16.61 8.93
C LEU A 199 -16.11 -17.54 8.59
N ILE A 200 -15.98 -18.41 7.59
CA ILE A 200 -17.10 -19.26 7.12
C ILE A 200 -17.69 -20.13 8.22
N LEU A 201 -16.84 -20.68 9.10
CA LEU A 201 -17.27 -21.52 10.20
C LEU A 201 -18.09 -20.71 11.21
N LEU A 202 -17.62 -19.51 11.55
CA LEU A 202 -18.31 -18.59 12.46
C LEU A 202 -19.67 -18.18 11.87
N PHE A 203 -19.70 -17.80 10.60
CA PHE A 203 -20.92 -17.40 9.91
C PHE A 203 -21.94 -18.54 9.84
N THR A 204 -21.47 -19.76 9.55
CA THR A 204 -22.33 -20.95 9.52
C THR A 204 -22.93 -21.21 10.91
N CYS A 205 -22.14 -21.08 11.97
CA CYS A 205 -22.62 -21.24 13.35
C CYS A 205 -23.70 -20.20 13.70
N CYS A 206 -23.49 -18.93 13.37
CA CYS A 206 -24.50 -17.87 13.59
C CYS A 206 -25.82 -18.18 12.87
N ILE A 207 -25.75 -18.62 11.61
CA ILE A 207 -26.95 -18.98 10.82
C ILE A 207 -27.67 -20.17 11.44
N ILE A 208 -26.95 -21.23 11.83
CA ILE A 208 -27.54 -22.41 12.49
C ILE A 208 -28.27 -21.98 13.77
N LEU A 209 -27.65 -21.12 14.60
CA LEU A 209 -28.29 -20.62 15.82
C LEU A 209 -29.58 -19.85 15.54
N LEU A 210 -29.61 -18.99 14.51
CA LEU A 210 -30.83 -18.28 14.12
C LEU A 210 -31.93 -19.24 13.68
N ILE A 211 -31.58 -20.27 12.89
CA ILE A 211 -32.55 -21.28 12.43
C ILE A 211 -33.08 -22.07 13.63
N SER A 212 -32.22 -22.46 14.56
CA SER A 212 -32.63 -23.16 15.78
C SER A 212 -33.60 -22.33 16.63
N VAL A 213 -33.37 -21.02 16.76
CA VAL A 213 -34.28 -20.12 17.48
C VAL A 213 -35.62 -19.95 16.73
N LEU A 214 -35.60 -19.95 15.40
CA LEU A 214 -36.82 -19.83 14.60
C LEU A 214 -37.69 -21.10 14.64
N MET A 215 -37.07 -22.26 14.81
CA MET A 215 -37.74 -23.55 14.90
C MET A 215 -38.31 -23.86 16.29
N LEU A 216 -38.01 -23.02 17.30
CA LEU A 216 -38.45 -23.16 18.69
C LEU A 216 -39.73 -22.35 18.94
#